data_AF-A0A5Q6PD66-F1
#
_entry.id   AF-A0A5Q6PD66-F1
#
_cell.length_a   1.000
_cell.length_b   1.000
_cell.length_c   1.000
_cell.angle_alpha   90.00
_cell.angle_beta   90.00
_cell.angle_gamma   90.00
#
_symmetry.space_group_name_H-M   'P 1'
#
loop_
_entity.id
_entity.type
_entity.pdbx_description
1 polymer ?
#
loop_
_entity_poly.entity_id
_entity_poly.type
_entity_poly.pdbx_seq_one_letter_code
_entity_poly.pdbx_strand_id
1 'polypeptide(L)'
;MLNMKDGNDAIKSLNKHLSGFPTIAGYIDSGKNIGQWEITRFDLGAATGYFSQMSDYGDGIALLKDGVVWMSITPMEIESHILPQHSAKGKVVIAGLGLGMITLSLLKKKSVKKLYVLEIDEDLIQEFQSILDETHQNLWHENIQSGRLEVIQADCQKPFEKSVLHKLKDADYAWVDIWENLGCYTSLPKAAFIQTQIKAKRIDYWGQELELIERLSRVTSGSDKDERKRSRFLDIINDFELPITPKILSKKGQSFYFEVSMLAAINTITGMRKQKTKKETLAIISR
;
A
#
# COMPACT_ATOMS: atom_id res chain seq x y z
N MET A 1 -22.20 -2.78 16.25
CA MET A 1 -22.37 -2.05 14.99
C MET A 1 -21.73 -0.68 15.19
N LEU A 2 -20.55 -0.44 14.62
CA LEU A 2 -20.04 0.93 14.52
C LEU A 2 -20.76 1.55 13.33
N ASN A 3 -21.65 2.49 13.61
CA ASN A 3 -22.38 3.25 12.59
C ASN A 3 -21.37 4.22 11.96
N MET A 4 -20.48 3.73 11.10
CA MET A 4 -19.41 4.52 10.47
C MET A 4 -19.99 5.41 9.36
N LYS A 5 -20.86 6.34 9.75
CA LYS A 5 -21.41 7.36 8.84
C LYS A 5 -20.39 8.46 8.54
N ASP A 6 -19.38 8.63 9.41
CA ASP A 6 -18.31 9.60 9.25
C ASP A 6 -16.93 8.92 9.21
N GLY A 7 -16.11 9.24 8.20
CA GLY A 7 -14.75 8.68 8.04
C GLY A 7 -13.82 8.93 9.24
N ASN A 8 -14.11 9.95 10.05
CA ASN A 8 -13.37 10.26 11.28
C ASN A 8 -13.57 9.20 12.39
N ASP A 9 -14.74 8.57 12.48
CA ASP A 9 -14.99 7.49 13.43
C ASP A 9 -14.32 6.18 12.98
N ALA A 10 -14.24 5.96 11.67
CA ALA A 10 -13.49 4.85 11.09
C ALA A 10 -11.99 4.97 11.41
N ILE A 11 -11.39 6.17 11.26
CA ILE A 11 -9.98 6.44 11.63
C ILE A 11 -9.71 6.23 13.12
N LYS A 12 -10.58 6.70 14.02
CA LYS A 12 -10.41 6.47 15.46
C LYS A 12 -10.51 4.99 15.82
N SER A 13 -11.37 4.24 15.14
CA SER A 13 -11.48 2.78 15.29
C SER A 13 -10.27 2.04 14.71
N LEU A 14 -9.72 2.51 13.58
CA LEU A 14 -8.49 1.99 12.94
C LEU A 14 -7.32 1.96 13.94
N ASN A 15 -7.10 3.05 14.68
CA ASN A 15 -6.04 3.14 15.69
C ASN A 15 -6.24 2.22 16.92
N LYS A 16 -7.47 1.78 17.19
CA LYS A 16 -7.79 0.90 18.32
C LYS A 16 -7.60 -0.58 18.00
N HIS A 17 -7.78 -0.95 16.73
CA HIS A 17 -7.78 -2.34 16.29
C HIS A 17 -6.57 -2.72 15.43
N LEU A 18 -5.92 -1.75 14.79
CA LEU A 18 -4.68 -1.89 14.05
C LEU A 18 -3.59 -1.01 14.69
N SER A 19 -2.35 -1.17 14.25
CA SER A 19 -1.19 -0.45 14.83
C SER A 19 -1.09 1.02 14.42
N GLY A 20 -2.20 1.61 13.97
CA GLY A 20 -2.27 2.93 13.36
C GLY A 20 -1.69 3.01 11.95
N PHE A 21 -1.75 4.22 11.39
CA PHE A 21 -1.22 4.53 10.06
C PHE A 21 0.31 4.51 10.02
N PRO A 22 0.91 4.26 8.84
CA PRO A 22 2.35 4.39 8.69
C PRO A 22 2.82 5.81 9.00
N THR A 23 4.04 5.92 9.52
CA THR A 23 4.67 7.23 9.70
C THR A 23 5.18 7.71 8.35
N ILE A 24 4.79 8.92 7.96
CA ILE A 24 5.27 9.53 6.73
C ILE A 24 6.74 9.88 6.89
N ALA A 25 7.53 9.53 5.87
CA ALA A 25 8.91 9.94 5.79
C ALA A 25 9.04 11.40 5.38
N GLY A 26 10.10 12.05 5.84
CA GLY A 26 10.46 13.37 5.35
C GLY A 26 11.30 13.24 4.09
N TYR A 27 11.01 14.11 3.14
CA TYR A 27 11.67 14.21 1.85
C TYR A 27 12.17 15.63 1.66
N ILE A 28 13.15 15.80 0.78
CA ILE A 28 13.61 17.11 0.34
C ILE A 28 12.47 17.93 -0.31
N ASP A 29 12.71 19.23 -0.49
CA ASP A 29 11.67 20.19 -0.90
C ASP A 29 11.23 20.08 -2.38
N SER A 30 11.88 19.21 -3.20
CA SER A 30 11.67 18.86 -4.62
C SER A 30 12.89 19.19 -5.51
N GLY A 31 12.88 18.71 -6.77
CA GLY A 31 13.84 19.10 -7.81
C GLY A 31 15.13 18.25 -7.87
N LYS A 32 15.11 17.07 -7.27
CA LYS A 32 16.20 16.09 -7.41
C LYS A 32 15.83 15.08 -8.47
N ASN A 33 16.77 14.86 -9.38
CA ASN A 33 16.72 13.79 -10.36
C ASN A 33 17.58 12.62 -9.90
N ILE A 34 17.10 11.41 -10.15
CA ILE A 34 17.82 10.14 -10.02
C ILE A 34 17.62 9.38 -11.32
N GLY A 35 18.62 9.35 -12.19
CA GLY A 35 18.45 8.76 -13.53
C GLY A 35 17.26 9.40 -14.27
N GLN A 36 16.25 8.57 -14.62
CA GLN A 36 15.00 9.00 -15.26
C GLN A 36 13.91 9.50 -14.30
N TRP A 37 14.19 9.45 -13.00
CA TRP A 37 13.24 9.78 -11.95
C TRP A 37 13.38 11.22 -11.51
N GLU A 38 12.26 11.88 -11.28
CA GLU A 38 12.16 13.22 -10.71
C GLU A 38 11.26 13.19 -9.49
N ILE A 39 11.61 13.95 -8.45
CA ILE A 39 10.75 14.15 -7.29
C ILE A 39 10.21 15.56 -7.25
N THR A 40 8.89 15.64 -7.11
CA THR A 40 8.16 16.90 -7.05
C THR A 40 7.18 16.92 -5.90
N ARG A 41 6.93 18.12 -5.38
CA ARG A 41 5.87 18.39 -4.40
C ARG A 41 4.71 19.07 -5.11
N PHE A 42 3.51 18.82 -4.64
CA PHE A 42 2.31 19.42 -5.21
C PHE A 42 1.27 19.70 -4.12
N ASP A 43 0.55 20.80 -4.28
CA ASP A 43 -0.60 21.11 -3.43
C ASP A 43 -1.74 20.15 -3.75
N LEU A 44 -2.15 19.39 -2.74
CA LEU A 44 -3.23 18.42 -2.86
C LEU A 44 -4.58 19.05 -2.48
N GLY A 45 -4.57 20.10 -1.66
CA GLY A 45 -5.76 20.65 -1.00
C GLY A 45 -6.54 19.57 -0.25
N ALA A 46 -7.87 19.74 -0.16
CA ALA A 46 -8.73 18.72 0.43
C ALA A 46 -8.88 17.52 -0.52
N ALA A 47 -8.42 16.35 -0.07
CA ALA A 47 -8.49 15.10 -0.85
C ALA A 47 -9.24 14.00 -0.10
N THR A 48 -9.88 13.11 -0.86
CA THR A 48 -10.46 11.88 -0.33
C THR A 48 -9.35 10.85 -0.11
N GLY A 49 -9.29 10.25 1.08
CA GLY A 49 -8.35 9.18 1.39
C GLY A 49 -8.86 7.81 0.93
N TYR A 50 -8.15 6.76 1.33
CA TYR A 50 -8.56 5.40 1.01
C TYR A 50 -9.78 5.01 1.85
N PHE A 51 -9.76 5.29 3.15
CA PHE A 51 -10.87 5.07 4.08
C PHE A 51 -11.58 6.37 4.47
N SER A 52 -10.87 7.50 4.49
CA SER A 52 -11.42 8.80 4.87
C SER A 52 -12.14 9.50 3.71
N GLN A 53 -13.27 10.17 3.99
CA GLN A 53 -14.00 10.92 2.96
C GLN A 53 -13.30 12.23 2.59
N MET A 54 -12.60 12.82 3.55
CA MET A 54 -11.82 14.04 3.38
C MET A 54 -10.63 14.02 4.33
N SER A 55 -9.49 14.44 3.82
CA SER A 55 -8.21 14.52 4.52
C SER A 55 -7.61 15.90 4.25
N ASP A 56 -7.16 16.55 5.32
CA ASP A 56 -6.56 17.89 5.29
C ASP A 56 -5.04 17.82 5.05
N TYR A 57 -4.55 16.76 4.39
CA TYR A 57 -3.16 16.67 3.95
C TYR A 57 -2.93 17.71 2.85
N GLY A 58 -2.35 18.85 3.24
CA GLY A 58 -2.15 20.00 2.35
C GLY A 58 -1.20 19.73 1.19
N ASP A 59 -0.12 18.98 1.41
CA ASP A 59 0.92 18.75 0.40
C ASP A 59 1.13 17.26 0.11
N GLY A 60 1.24 16.92 -1.18
CA GLY A 60 1.67 15.62 -1.68
C GLY A 60 3.10 15.65 -2.23
N ILE A 61 3.68 14.46 -2.37
CA ILE A 61 4.95 14.24 -3.07
C ILE A 61 4.76 13.18 -4.13
N ALA A 62 5.32 13.39 -5.32
CA ALA A 62 5.26 12.46 -6.43
C ALA A 62 6.66 12.09 -6.92
N LEU A 63 6.79 10.85 -7.35
CA LEU A 63 7.91 10.32 -8.10
C LEU A 63 7.46 10.20 -9.56
N LEU A 64 8.11 10.94 -10.44
CA LEU A 64 7.84 10.96 -11.87
C LEU A 64 8.91 10.16 -12.59
N LYS A 65 8.52 9.41 -13.61
CA LYS A 65 9.43 8.80 -14.58
C LYS A 65 9.19 9.43 -15.94
N ASP A 66 10.21 10.03 -16.52
CA ASP A 66 10.10 10.72 -17.82
C ASP A 66 8.92 11.72 -17.86
N GLY A 67 8.68 12.45 -16.76
CA GLY A 67 7.60 13.42 -16.61
C GLY A 67 6.20 12.83 -16.35
N VAL A 68 6.07 11.51 -16.25
CA VAL A 68 4.81 10.83 -15.91
C VAL A 68 4.82 10.43 -14.45
N VAL A 69 3.78 10.78 -13.70
CA VAL A 69 3.64 10.35 -12.29
C VAL A 69 3.57 8.83 -12.24
N TRP A 70 4.60 8.22 -11.65
CA TRP A 70 4.67 6.79 -11.41
C TRP A 70 4.03 6.43 -10.07
N MET A 71 4.28 7.26 -9.06
CA MET A 71 3.59 7.15 -7.78
C MET A 71 3.56 8.47 -7.02
N SER A 72 2.65 8.54 -6.04
CA SER A 72 2.51 9.66 -5.11
C SER A 72 2.32 9.19 -3.69
N ILE A 73 2.58 10.08 -2.74
CA ILE A 73 2.09 9.95 -1.37
C ILE A 73 0.95 10.94 -1.21
N THR A 74 -0.26 10.42 -1.28
CA THR A 74 -1.49 11.13 -0.91
C THR A 74 -2.14 10.42 0.29
N PRO A 75 -3.21 10.97 0.88
CA PRO A 75 -4.01 10.29 1.89
C PRO A 75 -4.45 8.89 1.48
N MET A 76 -4.66 8.66 0.18
CA MET A 76 -4.99 7.33 -0.33
C MET A 76 -3.86 6.34 -0.05
N GLU A 77 -2.64 6.64 -0.49
CA GLU A 77 -1.50 5.76 -0.29
C GLU A 77 -1.14 5.61 1.19
N ILE A 78 -1.23 6.69 1.99
CA ILE A 78 -0.97 6.62 3.44
C ILE A 78 -1.95 5.64 4.10
N GLU A 79 -3.24 5.79 3.81
CA GLU A 79 -4.28 5.00 4.45
C GLU A 79 -4.28 3.54 3.98
N SER A 80 -4.04 3.28 2.69
CA SER A 80 -3.98 1.92 2.15
C SER A 80 -2.85 1.06 2.71
N HIS A 81 -1.85 1.68 3.34
CA HIS A 81 -0.72 0.98 3.96
C HIS A 81 -0.95 0.62 5.44
N ILE A 82 -2.17 0.77 5.98
CA ILE A 82 -2.45 0.40 7.37
C ILE A 82 -2.24 -1.09 7.66
N LEU A 83 -2.57 -1.96 6.70
CA LEU A 83 -2.46 -3.41 6.86
C LEU A 83 -0.99 -3.88 6.94
N PRO A 84 -0.08 -3.48 6.02
CA PRO A 84 1.34 -3.79 6.18
C PRO A 84 1.94 -3.13 7.41
N GLN A 85 1.54 -1.89 7.76
CA GLN A 85 1.99 -1.25 8.98
C GLN A 85 1.60 -2.04 10.24
N HIS A 86 0.42 -2.66 10.27
CA HIS A 86 -0.03 -3.49 11.37
C HIS A 86 0.70 -4.85 11.42
N SER A 87 0.83 -5.50 10.27
CA SER A 87 1.08 -6.94 10.19
C SER A 87 2.56 -7.30 10.11
N ALA A 88 3.37 -6.39 9.56
CA ALA A 88 4.79 -6.61 9.36
C ALA A 88 5.56 -6.77 10.70
N LYS A 89 6.21 -7.93 10.84
CA LYS A 89 7.10 -8.28 11.95
C LYS A 89 8.06 -9.38 11.52
N GLY A 90 9.15 -9.56 12.27
CA GLY A 90 10.16 -10.58 11.97
C GLY A 90 10.95 -10.25 10.71
N LYS A 91 11.10 -11.23 9.82
CA LYS A 91 11.71 -11.07 8.50
C LYS A 91 10.65 -10.63 7.49
N VAL A 92 10.83 -9.45 6.92
CA VAL A 92 9.86 -8.80 6.02
C VAL A 92 10.46 -8.63 4.63
N VAL A 93 9.64 -8.85 3.61
CA VAL A 93 9.96 -8.55 2.20
C VAL A 93 8.99 -7.49 1.69
N ILE A 94 9.51 -6.46 1.03
CA ILE A 94 8.73 -5.49 0.27
C ILE A 94 9.11 -5.65 -1.20
N ALA A 95 8.14 -5.86 -2.07
CA ALA A 95 8.31 -5.82 -3.52
C ALA A 95 7.84 -4.46 -4.04
N GLY A 96 8.77 -3.70 -4.62
CA GLY A 96 8.62 -2.30 -5.01
C GLY A 96 9.16 -1.35 -3.94
N LEU A 97 10.08 -0.45 -4.31
CA LEU A 97 10.58 0.58 -3.38
C LEU A 97 9.70 1.83 -3.43
N GLY A 98 9.47 2.36 -4.63
CA GLY A 98 8.75 3.61 -4.81
C GLY A 98 9.40 4.77 -4.04
N LEU A 99 8.60 5.54 -3.31
CA LEU A 99 9.04 6.58 -2.38
C LEU A 99 9.44 6.00 -1.00
N GLY A 100 9.38 4.68 -0.83
CA GLY A 100 9.83 3.99 0.38
C GLY A 100 9.04 4.32 1.66
N MET A 101 7.85 4.89 1.55
CA MET A 101 7.03 5.30 2.70
C MET A 101 6.80 4.16 3.69
N ILE A 102 6.31 3.01 3.20
CA ILE A 102 6.09 1.85 4.06
C ILE A 102 7.41 1.28 4.56
N THR A 103 8.45 1.22 3.72
CA THR A 103 9.80 0.78 4.10
C THR A 103 10.32 1.57 5.30
N LEU A 104 10.34 2.90 5.21
CA LEU A 104 10.82 3.80 6.25
C LEU A 104 9.96 3.73 7.53
N SER A 105 8.65 3.59 7.39
CA SER A 105 7.75 3.35 8.52
C SER A 105 8.08 2.02 9.23
N LEU A 106 8.36 0.95 8.49
CA LEU A 106 8.70 -0.36 9.04
C LEU A 106 10.09 -0.40 9.71
N LEU A 107 11.06 0.40 9.24
CA LEU A 107 12.37 0.52 9.93
C LEU A 107 12.23 1.04 11.37
N LYS A 108 11.23 1.89 11.63
CA LYS A 108 10.93 2.40 12.99
C LYS A 108 10.34 1.31 13.90
N LYS A 109 9.83 0.21 13.37
CA LYS A 109 9.23 -0.88 14.16
C LYS A 109 10.28 -1.87 14.68
N LYS A 110 10.53 -1.86 15.99
CA LYS A 110 11.40 -2.86 16.65
C LYS A 110 10.99 -4.31 16.42
N SER A 111 9.72 -4.58 16.07
CA SER A 111 9.22 -5.92 15.73
C SER A 111 9.72 -6.42 14.38
N VAL A 112 10.10 -5.53 13.45
CA VAL A 112 10.73 -5.88 12.17
C VAL A 112 12.23 -6.05 12.38
N LYS A 113 12.70 -7.28 12.23
CA LYS A 113 14.08 -7.70 12.56
C LYS A 113 15.01 -7.68 11.36
N LYS A 114 14.47 -7.96 10.17
CA LYS A 114 15.18 -7.87 8.89
C LYS A 114 14.17 -7.43 7.84
N LEU A 115 14.55 -6.48 7.00
CA LEU A 115 13.74 -5.93 5.92
C LEU A 115 14.50 -6.07 4.61
N TYR A 116 13.92 -6.76 3.65
CA TYR A 116 14.39 -6.82 2.27
C TYR A 116 13.45 -5.99 1.40
N VAL A 117 14.01 -5.12 0.56
CA VAL A 117 13.26 -4.37 -0.44
C VAL A 117 13.74 -4.79 -1.82
N LEU A 118 12.81 -5.12 -2.70
CA LEU A 118 13.10 -5.47 -4.09
C LEU A 118 12.72 -4.29 -4.97
N GLU A 119 13.65 -3.82 -5.79
CA GLU A 119 13.45 -2.74 -6.75
C GLU A 119 14.13 -3.13 -8.06
N ILE A 120 13.53 -2.80 -9.21
CA ILE A 120 14.10 -3.14 -10.52
C ILE A 120 15.11 -2.08 -10.98
N ASP A 121 14.88 -0.83 -10.60
CA ASP A 121 15.61 0.34 -11.08
C ASP A 121 16.89 0.58 -10.27
N GLU A 122 18.04 0.42 -10.93
CA GLU A 122 19.35 0.52 -10.28
C GLU A 122 19.67 1.94 -9.79
N ASP A 123 19.33 2.95 -10.59
CA ASP A 123 19.57 4.35 -10.25
C ASP A 123 18.78 4.71 -8.99
N LEU A 124 17.49 4.31 -8.93
CA LEU A 124 16.66 4.52 -7.76
C LEU A 124 17.25 3.84 -6.52
N ILE A 125 17.76 2.61 -6.63
CA ILE A 125 18.40 1.90 -5.51
C ILE A 125 19.63 2.64 -4.99
N GLN A 126 20.52 3.07 -5.89
CA GLN A 126 21.79 3.69 -5.52
C GLN A 126 21.61 5.08 -4.90
N GLU A 127 20.69 5.88 -5.43
CA GLU A 127 20.49 7.26 -4.99
C GLU A 127 19.27 7.48 -4.09
N PHE A 128 18.49 6.44 -3.74
CA PHE A 128 17.26 6.59 -2.93
C PHE A 128 17.45 7.45 -1.68
N GLN A 129 18.54 7.30 -0.93
CA GLN A 129 18.73 8.10 0.28
C GLN A 129 18.78 9.61 -0.01
N SER A 130 19.24 10.03 -1.20
CA SER A 130 19.40 11.44 -1.56
C SER A 130 18.09 12.23 -1.65
N ILE A 131 16.95 11.54 -1.67
CA ILE A 131 15.62 12.14 -1.76
C ILE A 131 14.95 12.33 -0.40
N LEU A 132 15.56 11.78 0.65
CA LEU A 132 15.06 11.83 2.01
C LEU A 132 15.60 13.08 2.72
N ASP A 133 14.90 13.52 3.76
CA ASP A 133 15.47 14.49 4.70
C ASP A 133 16.62 13.87 5.52
N GLU A 134 17.38 14.70 6.23
CA GLU A 134 18.54 14.26 7.02
C GLU A 134 18.18 13.17 8.06
N THR A 135 17.02 13.28 8.70
CA THR A 135 16.58 12.31 9.72
C THR A 135 16.34 10.94 9.11
N HIS A 136 15.69 10.89 7.95
CA HIS A 136 15.36 9.64 7.25
C HIS A 136 16.55 9.09 6.47
N GLN A 137 17.49 9.94 6.02
CA GLN A 137 18.80 9.51 5.53
C GLN A 137 19.57 8.74 6.60
N ASN A 138 19.66 9.29 7.82
CA ASN A 138 20.34 8.62 8.93
C ASN A 138 19.67 7.27 9.27
N LEU A 139 18.33 7.25 9.35
CA LEU A 139 17.57 6.00 9.57
C LEU A 139 17.86 4.95 8.48
N TRP A 140 17.86 5.37 7.21
CA TRP A 140 18.16 4.49 6.09
C TRP A 140 19.59 3.92 6.20
N HIS A 141 20.58 4.80 6.35
CA HIS A 141 21.99 4.46 6.42
C HIS A 141 22.30 3.51 7.58
N GLU A 142 21.83 3.80 8.80
CA GLU A 142 22.04 2.94 9.98
C GLU A 142 21.47 1.53 9.78
N ASN A 143 20.30 1.42 9.14
CA ASN A 143 19.69 0.12 8.90
C ASN A 143 20.39 -0.67 7.79
N ILE A 144 20.94 0.00 6.76
CA ILE A 144 21.82 -0.65 5.77
C ILE A 144 23.12 -1.12 6.43
N GLN A 145 23.79 -0.25 7.19
CA GLN A 145 25.08 -0.55 7.82
C GLN A 145 24.99 -1.69 8.85
N SER A 146 23.90 -1.75 9.62
CA SER A 146 23.64 -2.86 10.55
C SER A 146 23.21 -4.16 9.86
N GLY A 147 22.96 -4.13 8.54
CA GLY A 147 22.40 -5.25 7.78
C GLY A 147 20.94 -5.55 8.12
N ARG A 148 20.24 -4.65 8.82
CA ARG A 148 18.80 -4.78 9.12
C ARG A 148 17.93 -4.47 7.90
N LEU A 149 18.33 -3.52 7.07
CA LEU A 149 17.77 -3.26 5.74
C LEU A 149 18.71 -3.81 4.68
N GLU A 150 18.13 -4.34 3.62
CA GLU A 150 18.86 -4.69 2.41
C GLU A 150 17.97 -4.43 1.19
N VAL A 151 18.45 -3.58 0.28
CA VAL A 151 17.79 -3.32 -0.99
C VAL A 151 18.46 -4.18 -2.06
N ILE A 152 17.66 -4.96 -2.77
CA ILE A 152 18.12 -5.93 -3.76
C ILE A 152 17.54 -5.53 -5.11
N GLN A 153 18.42 -5.36 -6.09
CA GLN A 153 17.99 -5.18 -7.47
C GLN A 153 17.36 -6.47 -8.00
N ALA A 154 16.06 -6.47 -8.25
CA ALA A 154 15.33 -7.64 -8.73
C ALA A 154 14.04 -7.25 -9.47
N ASP A 155 13.84 -7.86 -10.63
CA ASP A 155 12.56 -7.81 -11.34
C ASP A 155 11.57 -8.79 -10.70
N CYS A 156 10.62 -8.26 -9.94
CA CYS A 156 9.60 -9.06 -9.24
C CYS A 156 8.61 -9.79 -10.18
N GLN A 157 8.68 -9.53 -11.48
CA GLN A 157 7.87 -10.23 -12.49
C GLN A 157 8.64 -11.37 -13.16
N LYS A 158 9.89 -11.64 -12.75
CA LYS A 158 10.72 -12.74 -13.23
C LYS A 158 11.10 -13.70 -12.11
N PRO A 159 11.54 -14.93 -12.45
CA PRO A 159 12.13 -15.84 -11.47
C PRO A 159 13.36 -15.20 -10.81
N PHE A 160 13.39 -15.19 -9.48
CA PHE A 160 14.51 -14.69 -8.71
C PHE A 160 15.70 -15.65 -8.77
N GLU A 161 16.90 -15.10 -8.76
CA GLU A 161 18.12 -15.88 -8.63
C GLU A 161 18.18 -16.65 -7.31
N LYS A 162 18.90 -17.77 -7.28
CA LYS A 162 19.04 -18.60 -6.07
C LYS A 162 19.61 -17.83 -4.88
N SER A 163 20.55 -16.91 -5.14
CA SER A 163 21.16 -16.01 -4.14
C SER A 163 20.10 -15.12 -3.48
N VAL A 164 19.22 -14.52 -4.27
CA VAL A 164 18.10 -13.70 -3.82
C VAL A 164 17.08 -14.57 -3.07
N LEU A 165 16.65 -15.69 -3.65
CA LEU A 165 15.69 -16.60 -3.02
C LEU A 165 16.14 -17.09 -1.64
N HIS A 166 17.43 -17.39 -1.47
CA HIS A 166 17.98 -17.79 -0.18
C HIS A 166 17.75 -16.71 0.90
N LYS A 167 17.86 -15.43 0.52
CA LYS A 167 17.59 -14.30 1.41
C LYS A 167 16.11 -14.10 1.68
N LEU A 168 15.23 -14.34 0.70
CA LEU A 168 13.80 -14.01 0.81
C LEU A 168 12.93 -15.13 1.37
N LYS A 169 13.31 -16.40 1.18
CA LYS A 169 12.47 -17.56 1.55
C LYS A 169 12.05 -17.54 3.02
N ASP A 170 10.87 -18.08 3.30
CA ASP A 170 10.34 -18.22 4.67
C ASP A 170 10.21 -16.89 5.42
N ALA A 171 10.07 -15.78 4.68
CA ALA A 171 9.74 -14.48 5.27
C ALA A 171 8.48 -14.57 6.14
N ASP A 172 8.47 -13.87 7.27
CA ASP A 172 7.30 -13.84 8.14
C ASP A 172 6.16 -13.02 7.52
N TYR A 173 6.50 -12.02 6.70
CA TYR A 173 5.55 -11.15 6.02
C TYR A 173 6.09 -10.64 4.68
N ALA A 174 5.23 -10.50 3.69
CA ALA A 174 5.53 -9.84 2.43
C ALA A 174 4.45 -8.80 2.07
N TRP A 175 4.89 -7.64 1.57
CA TRP A 175 4.04 -6.60 0.99
C TRP A 175 4.41 -6.41 -0.48
N VAL A 176 3.42 -6.39 -1.37
CA VAL A 176 3.64 -6.25 -2.82
C VAL A 176 2.95 -5.02 -3.37
N ASP A 177 3.73 -4.13 -3.96
CA ASP A 177 3.28 -2.90 -4.61
C ASP A 177 4.20 -2.54 -5.80
N ILE A 178 3.94 -3.15 -6.96
CA ILE A 178 4.80 -3.06 -8.17
C ILE A 178 4.04 -2.65 -9.43
N TRP A 179 2.91 -1.96 -9.28
CA TRP A 179 2.08 -1.51 -10.40
C TRP A 179 1.63 -0.06 -10.23
N GLU A 180 1.37 0.59 -11.35
CA GLU A 180 0.99 2.01 -11.40
C GLU A 180 -0.43 2.26 -10.87
N ASN A 181 -1.36 1.35 -11.16
CA ASN A 181 -2.79 1.61 -10.97
C ASN A 181 -3.38 0.73 -9.86
N LEU A 182 -4.03 1.40 -8.90
CA LEU A 182 -4.82 0.76 -7.86
C LEU A 182 -5.93 -0.11 -8.46
N GLY A 183 -6.14 -1.31 -7.90
CA GLY A 183 -7.20 -2.23 -8.36
C GLY A 183 -6.90 -2.87 -9.72
N CYS A 184 -5.64 -2.91 -10.15
CA CYS A 184 -5.25 -3.59 -11.39
C CYS A 184 -5.53 -5.10 -11.32
N TYR A 185 -6.19 -5.66 -12.34
CA TYR A 185 -6.52 -7.09 -12.42
C TYR A 185 -5.30 -8.02 -12.42
N THR A 186 -4.09 -7.47 -12.66
CA THR A 186 -2.82 -8.22 -12.60
C THR A 186 -2.18 -8.24 -11.22
N SER A 187 -2.67 -7.46 -10.26
CA SER A 187 -2.10 -7.35 -8.90
C SER A 187 -2.03 -8.71 -8.20
N LEU A 188 -3.15 -9.43 -8.13
CA LEU A 188 -3.23 -10.73 -7.49
C LEU A 188 -2.38 -11.81 -8.20
N PRO A 189 -2.44 -11.99 -9.54
CA PRO A 189 -1.52 -12.89 -10.24
C PRO A 189 -0.04 -12.58 -9.98
N LYS A 190 0.35 -11.30 -9.92
CA LYS A 190 1.74 -10.90 -9.61
C LYS A 190 2.13 -11.22 -8.17
N ALA A 191 1.27 -10.91 -7.19
CA ALA A 191 1.49 -11.27 -5.80
C ALA A 191 1.58 -12.79 -5.61
N ALA A 192 0.72 -13.55 -6.29
CA ALA A 192 0.75 -15.00 -6.30
C ALA A 192 2.04 -15.55 -6.90
N PHE A 193 2.50 -14.98 -8.02
CA PHE A 193 3.78 -15.35 -8.63
C PHE A 193 4.93 -15.17 -7.65
N ILE A 194 5.05 -14.02 -6.99
CA ILE A 194 6.07 -13.78 -5.95
C ILE A 194 5.92 -14.80 -4.82
N GLN A 195 4.70 -15.06 -4.35
CA GLN A 195 4.44 -16.04 -3.29
C GLN A 195 4.90 -17.46 -3.65
N THR A 196 4.76 -17.89 -4.91
CA THR A 196 5.25 -19.21 -5.36
C THR A 196 6.76 -19.36 -5.17
N GLN A 197 7.49 -18.24 -5.24
CA GLN A 197 8.94 -18.19 -5.14
C GLN A 197 9.42 -18.06 -3.69
N ILE A 198 8.92 -17.06 -2.94
CA ILE A 198 9.44 -16.73 -1.60
C ILE A 198 8.74 -17.50 -0.48
N LYS A 199 7.54 -18.05 -0.74
CA LYS A 199 6.74 -18.81 0.23
C LYS A 199 6.63 -18.10 1.59
N ALA A 200 6.35 -16.80 1.57
CA ALA A 200 6.21 -16.02 2.79
C ALA A 200 5.07 -16.61 3.64
N LYS A 201 5.24 -16.57 4.97
CA LYS A 201 4.22 -17.06 5.90
C LYS A 201 2.92 -16.30 5.70
N ARG A 202 2.99 -14.98 5.48
CA ARG A 202 1.88 -14.10 5.09
C ARG A 202 2.31 -13.20 3.92
N ILE A 203 1.37 -12.88 3.05
CA ILE A 203 1.56 -11.93 1.94
C ILE A 203 0.31 -11.08 1.76
N ASP A 204 0.44 -9.76 1.76
CA ASP A 204 -0.61 -8.84 1.33
C ASP A 204 -0.10 -7.97 0.18
N TYR A 205 -0.99 -7.25 -0.47
CA TYR A 205 -0.65 -6.42 -1.61
C TYR A 205 -1.55 -5.19 -1.72
N TRP A 206 -1.08 -4.17 -2.44
CA TRP A 206 -1.79 -2.91 -2.57
C TRP A 206 -3.10 -3.05 -3.35
N GLY A 207 -4.21 -2.57 -2.77
CA GLY A 207 -5.54 -2.72 -3.37
C GLY A 207 -6.27 -4.03 -3.07
N GLN A 208 -5.74 -4.89 -2.20
CA GLN A 208 -6.36 -6.16 -1.78
C GLN A 208 -7.81 -5.98 -1.31
N GLU A 209 -8.14 -4.88 -0.63
CA GLU A 209 -9.51 -4.59 -0.18
C GLU A 209 -10.48 -4.50 -1.37
N LEU A 210 -10.05 -3.87 -2.47
CA LEU A 210 -10.89 -3.70 -3.65
C LEU A 210 -11.17 -5.03 -4.34
N GLU A 211 -10.16 -5.91 -4.45
CA GLU A 211 -10.32 -7.28 -4.96
C GLU A 211 -11.35 -8.07 -4.13
N LEU A 212 -11.28 -7.98 -2.80
CA LEU A 212 -12.20 -8.68 -1.91
C LEU A 212 -13.64 -8.14 -2.03
N ILE A 213 -13.82 -6.82 -2.19
CA ILE A 213 -15.14 -6.22 -2.42
C ILE A 213 -15.68 -6.55 -3.81
N GLU A 214 -14.83 -6.59 -4.82
CA GLU A 214 -15.19 -7.01 -6.17
C GLU A 214 -15.76 -8.44 -6.15
N ARG A 215 -15.06 -9.38 -5.52
CA ARG A 215 -15.55 -10.76 -5.33
C ARG A 215 -16.85 -10.81 -4.53
N LEU A 216 -16.97 -9.99 -3.48
CA LEU A 216 -18.19 -9.90 -2.69
C LEU A 216 -19.39 -9.42 -3.53
N SER A 217 -19.17 -8.46 -4.43
CA SER A 217 -20.21 -7.91 -5.30
C SER A 217 -20.78 -8.93 -6.28
N ARG A 218 -19.99 -9.95 -6.66
CA ARG A 218 -20.42 -11.06 -7.54
C ARG A 218 -21.34 -12.07 -6.84
N VAL A 219 -21.31 -12.12 -5.51
CA VAL A 219 -22.03 -13.12 -4.70
C VAL A 219 -23.07 -12.51 -3.77
N THR A 220 -23.30 -11.20 -3.87
CA THR A 220 -24.30 -10.47 -3.07
C THR A 220 -25.18 -9.60 -3.95
N SER A 221 -26.38 -9.30 -3.44
CA SER A 221 -27.32 -8.37 -4.05
C SER A 221 -27.32 -7.02 -3.32
N GLY A 222 -27.75 -5.95 -4.00
CA GLY A 222 -27.92 -4.64 -3.38
C GLY A 222 -28.87 -4.65 -2.17
N SER A 223 -29.88 -5.54 -2.19
CA SER A 223 -30.84 -5.76 -1.11
C SER A 223 -30.32 -6.58 0.07
N ASP A 224 -29.13 -7.18 -0.04
CA ASP A 224 -28.58 -7.97 1.07
C ASP A 224 -28.27 -7.09 2.28
N LYS A 225 -28.70 -7.57 3.45
CA LYS A 225 -28.37 -6.97 4.74
C LYS A 225 -26.86 -7.06 4.99
N ASP A 226 -26.32 -6.09 5.73
CA ASP A 226 -24.88 -6.01 6.03
C ASP A 226 -24.34 -7.26 6.75
N GLU A 227 -25.13 -7.91 7.59
CA GLU A 227 -24.74 -9.17 8.25
C GLU A 227 -24.47 -10.28 7.23
N ARG A 228 -25.29 -10.38 6.18
CA ARG A 228 -25.12 -11.35 5.10
C ARG A 228 -23.89 -11.01 4.26
N LYS A 229 -23.71 -9.74 3.90
CA LYS A 229 -22.52 -9.26 3.17
C LYS A 229 -21.23 -9.56 3.95
N ARG A 230 -21.24 -9.28 5.25
CA ARG A 230 -20.11 -9.59 6.15
C ARG A 230 -19.83 -11.07 6.20
N SER A 231 -20.84 -11.92 6.37
CA SER A 231 -20.66 -13.38 6.35
C SER A 231 -20.00 -13.84 5.05
N ARG A 232 -20.50 -13.38 3.90
CA ARG A 232 -19.91 -13.71 2.59
C ARG A 232 -18.49 -13.20 2.41
N PHE A 233 -18.19 -12.01 2.93
CA PHE A 233 -16.83 -11.47 2.91
C PHE A 233 -15.86 -12.33 3.73
N LEU A 234 -16.30 -12.89 4.86
CA LEU A 234 -15.49 -13.82 5.64
C LEU A 234 -15.27 -15.15 4.91
N ASP A 235 -16.30 -15.67 4.23
CA ASP A 235 -16.15 -16.86 3.37
C ASP A 235 -15.07 -16.61 2.31
N ILE A 236 -15.13 -15.47 1.60
CA ILE A 236 -14.14 -15.07 0.58
C ILE A 236 -12.73 -14.98 1.18
N ILE A 237 -12.56 -14.36 2.36
CA ILE A 237 -11.25 -14.29 3.01
C ILE A 237 -10.71 -15.68 3.31
N ASN A 238 -11.53 -16.58 3.86
CA ASN A 238 -11.08 -17.92 4.24
C ASN A 238 -10.63 -18.72 3.01
N ASP A 239 -11.38 -18.62 1.92
CA ASP A 239 -11.15 -19.35 0.67
C ASP A 239 -10.11 -18.69 -0.24
N PHE A 240 -9.63 -17.48 0.11
CA PHE A 240 -8.70 -16.72 -0.72
C PHE A 240 -7.42 -17.52 -1.05
N GLU A 241 -6.93 -17.50 -2.28
CA GLU A 241 -5.81 -18.36 -2.69
C GLU A 241 -4.49 -18.05 -1.96
N LEU A 242 -4.30 -16.82 -1.49
CA LEU A 242 -3.07 -16.38 -0.83
C LEU A 242 -3.16 -16.45 0.70
N PRO A 243 -2.00 -16.60 1.38
CA PRO A 243 -1.91 -16.50 2.83
C PRO A 243 -2.00 -15.04 3.30
N ILE A 244 -3.10 -14.35 3.01
CA ILE A 244 -3.32 -12.95 3.36
C ILE A 244 -3.51 -12.76 4.86
N THR A 245 -3.18 -11.58 5.39
CA THR A 245 -3.36 -11.23 6.81
C THR A 245 -4.82 -11.36 7.27
N PRO A 246 -5.84 -10.93 6.51
CA PRO A 246 -7.24 -10.99 6.95
C PRO A 246 -7.70 -12.38 7.40
N LYS A 247 -7.08 -13.46 6.92
CA LYS A 247 -7.37 -14.84 7.35
C LYS A 247 -7.10 -15.10 8.84
N ILE A 248 -6.15 -14.39 9.43
CA ILE A 248 -5.66 -14.65 10.79
C ILE A 248 -6.03 -13.54 11.78
N LEU A 249 -6.76 -12.52 11.34
CA LEU A 249 -7.28 -11.49 12.23
C LEU A 249 -8.30 -12.10 13.20
N SER A 250 -8.43 -11.53 14.40
CA SER A 250 -9.52 -11.89 15.31
C SER A 250 -10.89 -11.64 14.65
N LYS A 251 -11.97 -12.27 15.13
CA LYS A 251 -13.33 -12.01 14.62
C LYS A 251 -13.68 -10.51 14.55
N LYS A 252 -13.26 -9.74 15.57
CA LYS A 252 -13.40 -8.28 15.59
C LYS A 252 -12.55 -7.61 14.52
N GLY A 253 -11.30 -8.05 14.33
CA GLY A 253 -10.40 -7.57 13.29
C GLY A 253 -10.91 -7.86 11.87
N GLN A 254 -11.45 -9.05 11.60
CA GLN A 254 -12.01 -9.39 10.29
C GLN A 254 -13.29 -8.59 9.99
N SER A 255 -14.17 -8.47 10.98
CA SER A 255 -15.35 -7.62 10.92
C SER A 255 -15.00 -6.17 10.60
N PHE A 256 -13.91 -5.68 11.19
CA PHE A 256 -13.42 -4.34 10.96
C PHE A 256 -12.75 -4.20 9.59
N TYR A 257 -12.00 -5.22 9.16
CA TYR A 257 -11.39 -5.25 7.83
C TYR A 257 -12.45 -5.20 6.72
N PHE A 258 -13.60 -5.87 6.90
CA PHE A 258 -14.77 -5.74 6.03
C PHE A 258 -15.25 -4.29 5.93
N GLU A 259 -15.43 -3.64 7.09
CA GLU A 259 -15.90 -2.26 7.21
C GLU A 259 -14.99 -1.28 6.46
N VAL A 260 -13.67 -1.38 6.62
CA VAL A 260 -12.72 -0.49 5.91
C VAL A 260 -12.57 -0.85 4.43
N SER A 261 -12.74 -2.13 4.06
CA SER A 261 -12.74 -2.53 2.64
C SER A 261 -13.93 -1.93 1.90
N MET A 262 -15.11 -1.89 2.53
CA MET A 262 -16.29 -1.21 1.99
C MET A 262 -16.04 0.30 1.79
N LEU A 263 -15.39 0.96 2.76
CA LEU A 263 -15.02 2.38 2.63
C LEU A 263 -14.04 2.61 1.47
N ALA A 264 -13.01 1.77 1.36
CA ALA A 264 -12.05 1.81 0.25
C ALA A 264 -12.75 1.74 -1.11
N ALA A 265 -13.68 0.81 -1.28
CA ALA A 265 -14.45 0.67 -2.51
C ALA A 265 -15.34 1.89 -2.79
N ILE A 266 -16.06 2.39 -1.78
CA ILE A 266 -16.94 3.57 -1.92
C ILE A 266 -16.14 4.81 -2.32
N ASN A 267 -15.03 5.08 -1.61
CA ASN A 267 -14.19 6.24 -1.86
C ASN A 267 -13.52 6.17 -3.24
N THR A 268 -13.04 4.99 -3.62
CA THR A 268 -12.44 4.77 -4.95
C THR A 268 -13.45 5.03 -6.08
N ILE A 269 -14.66 4.47 -5.99
CA ILE A 269 -15.71 4.69 -7.00
C ILE A 269 -16.15 6.16 -7.04
N THR A 270 -16.29 6.79 -5.87
CA THR A 270 -16.67 8.21 -5.77
C THR A 270 -15.61 9.11 -6.38
N GLY A 271 -14.33 8.84 -6.11
CA GLY A 271 -13.19 9.55 -6.70
C GLY A 271 -13.16 9.42 -8.23
N MET A 272 -13.32 8.21 -8.76
CA MET A 272 -13.38 7.96 -10.20
C MET A 272 -14.52 8.74 -10.89
N ARG A 273 -15.71 8.77 -10.27
CA ARG A 273 -16.85 9.55 -10.80
C ARG A 273 -16.56 11.04 -10.84
N LYS A 274 -16.02 11.62 -9.75
CA LYS A 274 -15.66 13.04 -9.69
C LYS A 274 -14.62 13.42 -10.76
N GLN A 275 -13.59 12.59 -10.97
CA GLN A 275 -12.57 12.83 -11.99
C GLN A 275 -13.16 12.80 -13.40
N LYS A 276 -14.06 11.86 -13.69
CA LYS A 276 -14.75 11.78 -14.98
C LYS A 276 -15.58 13.04 -15.26
N THR A 277 -16.39 13.48 -14.29
CA THR A 277 -17.18 14.71 -14.42
C THR A 277 -16.29 15.94 -14.61
N LYS A 278 -15.17 16.07 -13.89
CA LYS A 278 -14.23 17.20 -14.06
C LYS A 278 -13.63 17.25 -15.46
N LYS A 279 -13.23 16.10 -16.02
CA LYS A 279 -12.72 16.00 -17.41
C LYS A 279 -13.78 16.40 -18.43
N GLU A 280 -15.03 15.96 -18.24
CA GLU A 280 -16.17 16.32 -19.10
C GLU A 280 -16.46 17.83 -19.05
N THR A 281 -16.47 18.44 -17.87
CA THR A 281 -16.70 19.89 -17.71
C THR A 281 -15.59 20.72 -18.36
N LEU A 282 -14.31 20.35 -18.19
CA LEU A 282 -13.18 21.04 -18.83
C LEU A 282 -13.23 20.92 -20.36
N ALA A 283 -13.69 19.78 -20.90
CA ALA A 283 -13.87 19.59 -22.34
C ALA A 283 -15.03 20.42 -22.93
N ILE A 284 -16.02 20.81 -22.11
CA ILE A 284 -17.13 21.70 -22.50
C ILE A 284 -16.69 23.16 -22.50
N ILE A 285 -15.86 23.57 -21.53
CA ILE A 285 -15.37 24.96 -21.38
C ILE A 285 -14.27 25.30 -22.40
N SER A 286 -13.58 24.29 -22.94
CA SER A 286 -12.51 24.45 -23.94
C SER A 286 -13.00 24.38 -25.40
N ARG A 287 -14.32 24.44 -25.63
CA ARG A 287 -14.97 24.55 -26.94
C ARG A 287 -15.64 25.90 -27.09
#